data_AF-A0A1H6YS89-F1
#
_entry.id   AF-A0A1H6YS89-F1
#
_cell.length_a   1.000
_cell.length_b   1.000
_cell.length_c   1.000
_cell.angle_alpha   90.00
_cell.angle_beta   90.00
_cell.angle_gamma   90.00
#
_symmetry.space_group_name_H-M   'P 1'
#
loop_
_entity.id
_entity.type
_entity.pdbx_description
1 polymer ?
#
loop_
_entity_poly.entity_id
_entity_poly.type
_entity_poly.pdbx_seq_one_letter_code
_entity_poly.pdbx_strand_id
1 'polypeptide(L)'
;MNTEGLNDNALLDAEAAQEPLDELQEAEPKLAEPVAEGPLPSLDDTSLYIHRELSQLQFNARVLEQALDESYPLLERLKFLLIFSGNLDEFFQIRVAGLKKQVAFARELAGADGLQPHQALPWISEQVHELVARQYAILNEVLLPELAKHQINFIRRRHWTSKIKAWVRRYFREEVVPIITPIGLDPTHPFPLLVNKSLNFIVELEGLDAFGRDSGLAILPAPRLLPRVIRIPAEVGGPGDNFVFLSSMIHAHADDLFQGMKVKGCYQFR
;
A
#
# COMPACT_ATOMS: atom_id res chain seq x y z
N MET A 1 13.99 55.66 -39.46
CA MET A 1 14.68 56.36 -40.56
C MET A 1 14.97 55.30 -41.62
N ASN A 2 13.98 54.98 -42.46
CA ASN A 2 13.63 55.65 -43.72
C ASN A 2 14.55 55.08 -44.83
N THR A 3 14.08 54.56 -45.97
CA THR A 3 12.93 54.95 -46.80
C THR A 3 12.58 53.84 -47.82
N GLU A 4 11.27 53.67 -48.07
CA GLU A 4 10.56 53.66 -49.39
C GLU A 4 11.05 52.65 -50.46
N GLY A 5 10.25 51.74 -51.03
CA GLY A 5 8.83 51.82 -51.39
C GLY A 5 8.69 52.45 -52.78
N LEU A 6 8.32 51.64 -53.80
CA LEU A 6 7.44 52.03 -54.92
C LEU A 6 7.25 50.86 -55.90
N ASN A 7 5.98 50.64 -56.24
CA ASN A 7 5.41 49.58 -57.05
C ASN A 7 5.29 49.98 -58.53
N ASP A 8 5.12 48.96 -59.37
CA ASP A 8 4.33 48.89 -60.62
C ASP A 8 4.66 49.81 -61.81
N ASN A 9 5.12 49.23 -62.92
CA ASN A 9 4.25 48.87 -64.06
C ASN A 9 5.04 48.30 -65.26
N ALA A 10 4.55 47.16 -65.79
CA ALA A 10 4.12 46.95 -67.18
C ALA A 10 4.89 47.69 -68.30
N LEU A 11 5.41 47.09 -69.39
CA LEU A 11 5.18 45.86 -70.15
C LEU A 11 6.38 45.70 -71.11
N LEU A 12 6.66 44.48 -71.59
CA LEU A 12 6.58 44.09 -73.01
C LEU A 12 7.42 42.83 -73.29
N ASP A 13 6.69 41.82 -73.76
CA ASP A 13 7.04 40.84 -74.78
C ASP A 13 8.16 39.82 -74.50
N ALA A 14 7.73 38.65 -74.02
CA ALA A 14 8.42 37.38 -74.29
C ALA A 14 7.37 36.35 -74.71
N GLU A 15 7.27 36.12 -76.02
CA GLU A 15 6.42 35.10 -76.61
C GLU A 15 6.93 33.69 -76.30
N ALA A 16 5.93 32.82 -76.10
CA ALA A 16 5.94 31.47 -75.58
C ALA A 16 6.81 30.45 -76.33
N ALA A 17 7.58 29.66 -75.57
CA ALA A 17 7.84 28.26 -75.87
C ALA A 17 7.11 27.42 -74.81
N GLN A 18 5.97 26.83 -75.20
CA GLN A 18 5.18 25.91 -74.38
C GLN A 18 5.78 24.50 -74.48
N GLU A 19 6.49 24.07 -73.45
CA GLU A 19 6.63 22.64 -73.14
C GLU A 19 5.48 22.25 -72.21
N PRO A 20 4.74 21.16 -72.50
CA PRO A 20 3.57 20.79 -71.72
C PRO A 20 3.97 20.33 -70.32
N LEU A 21 3.37 20.97 -69.32
CA LEU A 21 3.37 20.52 -67.93
C LEU A 21 2.71 19.14 -67.87
N ASP A 22 3.50 18.10 -67.60
CA ASP A 22 3.00 16.78 -67.25
C ASP A 22 2.04 16.91 -66.06
N GLU A 23 0.77 16.57 -66.29
CA GLU A 23 -0.23 16.43 -65.25
C GLU A 23 0.25 15.37 -64.26
N LEU A 24 0.70 15.80 -63.08
CA LEU A 24 0.82 14.92 -61.93
C LEU A 24 -0.59 14.42 -61.58
N GLN A 25 -0.94 13.24 -62.08
CA GLN A 25 -2.10 12.49 -61.62
C GLN A 25 -1.93 12.28 -60.11
N GLU A 26 -2.69 13.02 -59.30
CA GLU A 26 -2.94 12.67 -57.91
C GLU A 26 -3.57 11.27 -57.91
N ALA A 27 -2.75 10.26 -57.62
CA ALA A 27 -3.24 8.92 -57.39
C ALA A 27 -4.13 8.98 -56.14
N GLU A 28 -5.44 8.81 -56.34
CA GLU A 28 -6.37 8.56 -55.24
C GLU A 28 -5.76 7.49 -54.32
N PRO A 29 -5.75 7.69 -52.99
CA PRO A 29 -5.23 6.68 -52.09
C PRO A 29 -6.08 5.43 -52.30
N LYS A 30 -5.47 4.37 -52.86
CA LYS A 30 -6.10 3.05 -52.92
C LYS A 30 -6.55 2.70 -51.51
N LEU A 31 -7.85 2.78 -51.27
CA LEU A 31 -8.48 2.23 -50.07
C LEU A 31 -7.96 0.80 -49.95
N ALA A 32 -7.21 0.53 -48.89
CA ALA A 32 -6.73 -0.81 -48.60
C ALA A 32 -7.95 -1.74 -48.65
N GLU A 33 -7.85 -2.81 -49.43
CA GLU A 33 -8.87 -3.86 -49.44
C GLU A 33 -9.14 -4.27 -47.99
N PRO A 34 -10.42 -4.43 -47.58
CA PRO A 34 -10.72 -4.82 -46.23
C PRO A 34 -10.01 -6.15 -45.96
N VAL A 35 -9.07 -6.13 -45.02
CA VAL A 35 -8.48 -7.35 -44.47
C VAL A 35 -9.65 -8.23 -44.11
N ALA A 36 -9.78 -9.41 -44.72
CA ALA A 36 -10.88 -10.32 -44.47
C ALA A 36 -10.98 -10.54 -42.95
N GLU A 37 -11.97 -9.89 -42.34
CA GLU A 37 -12.24 -10.02 -40.91
C GLU A 37 -12.59 -11.50 -40.70
N GLY A 38 -11.70 -12.23 -40.02
CA GLY A 38 -12.04 -13.55 -39.50
C GLY A 38 -13.32 -13.44 -38.67
N PRO A 39 -14.10 -14.53 -38.51
CA PRO A 39 -15.34 -14.48 -37.76
C PRO A 39 -15.10 -13.84 -36.39
N LEU A 40 -15.88 -12.79 -36.08
CA LEU A 40 -15.78 -12.08 -34.81
C LEU A 40 -15.92 -13.09 -33.67
N PRO A 41 -15.01 -13.08 -32.67
CA PRO A 41 -15.08 -14.02 -31.57
C PRO A 41 -16.41 -13.85 -30.80
N SER A 42 -17.00 -14.98 -30.39
CA SER A 42 -18.25 -14.95 -29.62
C SER A 42 -18.01 -14.30 -28.26
N LEU A 43 -18.84 -13.33 -27.88
CA LEU A 43 -18.76 -12.67 -26.58
C LEU A 43 -19.12 -13.60 -25.40
N ASP A 44 -19.63 -14.79 -25.68
CA ASP A 44 -19.89 -15.82 -24.67
C ASP A 44 -18.64 -16.66 -24.35
N ASP A 45 -17.53 -16.45 -25.06
CA ASP A 45 -16.27 -17.16 -24.81
C ASP A 45 -15.58 -16.59 -23.55
N THR A 46 -15.59 -17.38 -22.48
CA THR A 46 -15.00 -16.98 -21.19
C THR A 46 -13.49 -16.74 -21.27
N SER A 47 -12.80 -17.33 -22.25
CA SER A 47 -11.35 -17.16 -22.43
C SER A 47 -10.95 -15.75 -22.89
N LEU A 48 -11.92 -14.96 -23.39
CA LEU A 48 -11.73 -13.56 -23.77
C LEU A 48 -11.68 -12.62 -22.57
N TYR A 49 -12.04 -13.10 -21.37
CA TYR A 49 -12.18 -12.28 -20.18
C TYR A 49 -11.15 -12.66 -19.12
N ILE A 50 -10.72 -11.65 -18.35
CA ILE A 50 -9.88 -11.82 -17.17
C ILE A 50 -10.72 -11.66 -15.90
N HIS A 51 -10.40 -12.46 -14.89
CA HIS A 51 -11.06 -12.35 -13.59
C HIS A 51 -10.89 -10.94 -13.02
N ARG A 52 -12.01 -10.31 -12.65
CA ARG A 52 -12.05 -8.92 -12.19
C ARG A 52 -11.14 -8.68 -10.99
N GLU A 53 -11.22 -9.51 -9.96
CA GLU A 53 -10.45 -9.32 -8.73
C GLU A 53 -8.96 -9.60 -8.93
N LEU A 54 -8.59 -10.53 -9.81
CA LEU A 54 -7.19 -10.77 -10.15
C LEU A 54 -6.63 -9.62 -10.97
N SER A 55 -7.41 -9.06 -11.90
CA SER A 55 -7.06 -7.83 -12.62
C SER A 55 -6.85 -6.64 -11.66
N GLN A 56 -7.68 -6.52 -10.62
CA GLN A 56 -7.49 -5.51 -9.58
C GLN A 56 -6.20 -5.72 -8.77
N LEU A 57 -5.82 -6.98 -8.48
CA LEU A 57 -4.53 -7.27 -7.86
C LEU A 57 -3.36 -6.90 -8.77
N GLN A 58 -3.47 -7.14 -10.07
CA GLN A 58 -2.45 -6.72 -11.04
C GLN A 58 -2.33 -5.19 -11.13
N PHE A 59 -3.45 -4.46 -11.02
CA PHE A 59 -3.40 -3.01 -10.85
C PHE A 59 -2.65 -2.61 -9.58
N ASN A 60 -2.96 -3.22 -8.43
CA ASN A 60 -2.26 -2.95 -7.18
C ASN A 60 -0.77 -3.31 -7.26
N ALA A 61 -0.40 -4.37 -7.98
CA ALA A 61 0.99 -4.73 -8.24
C ALA A 61 1.72 -3.60 -8.97
N ARG A 62 1.10 -2.99 -10.00
CA ARG A 62 1.70 -1.83 -10.70
C ARG A 62 1.87 -0.62 -9.79
N VAL A 63 0.92 -0.37 -8.87
CA VAL A 63 1.05 0.68 -7.86
C VAL A 63 2.24 0.40 -6.93
N LEU A 64 2.43 -0.86 -6.53
CA LEU A 64 3.58 -1.27 -5.72
C LEU A 64 4.91 -1.04 -6.46
N GLU A 65 4.97 -1.33 -7.76
CA GLU A 65 6.18 -1.07 -8.57
C GLU A 65 6.56 0.41 -8.64
N GLN A 66 5.62 1.35 -8.50
CA GLN A 66 5.95 2.77 -8.44
C GLN A 66 6.83 3.13 -7.23
N ALA A 67 6.86 2.29 -6.18
CA ALA A 67 7.78 2.46 -5.06
C ALA A 67 9.25 2.18 -5.44
N LEU A 68 9.50 1.55 -6.58
CA LEU A 68 10.84 1.27 -7.11
C LEU A 68 11.30 2.25 -8.18
N ASP A 69 10.41 3.08 -8.72
CA ASP A 69 10.75 4.06 -9.75
C ASP A 69 11.56 5.22 -9.14
N GLU A 70 12.84 5.29 -9.51
CA GLU A 70 13.79 6.30 -9.01
C GLU A 70 13.60 7.68 -9.63
N SER A 71 12.74 7.83 -10.64
CA SER A 71 12.35 9.14 -11.16
C SER A 71 11.51 9.93 -10.15
N TYR A 72 10.88 9.25 -9.19
CA TYR A 72 10.15 9.88 -8.10
C TYR A 72 11.05 10.18 -6.89
N PRO A 73 10.80 11.31 -6.19
CA PRO A 73 11.43 11.57 -4.89
C PRO A 73 11.17 10.42 -3.91
N LEU A 74 12.15 10.13 -3.04
CA LEU A 74 12.13 8.97 -2.13
C LEU A 74 10.89 8.90 -1.23
N LEU A 75 10.38 10.04 -0.75
CA LEU A 75 9.15 10.06 0.06
C LEU A 75 7.90 9.79 -0.78
N GLU A 76 7.88 10.14 -2.07
CA GLU A 76 6.78 9.77 -2.97
C GLU A 76 6.79 8.26 -3.26
N ARG A 77 7.99 7.67 -3.42
CA ARG A 77 8.15 6.21 -3.51
C ARG A 77 7.60 5.50 -2.26
N LEU A 78 7.91 6.02 -1.06
CA LEU A 78 7.33 5.51 0.18
C LEU A 78 5.80 5.67 0.21
N LYS A 79 5.25 6.78 -0.31
CA LYS A 79 3.79 6.96 -0.40
C LYS A 79 3.14 5.94 -1.31
N PHE A 80 3.73 5.56 -2.44
CA PHE A 80 3.19 4.48 -3.28
C PHE A 80 3.08 3.15 -2.53
N LEU A 81 4.06 2.82 -1.70
CA LEU A 81 3.99 1.65 -0.81
C LEU A 81 2.82 1.74 0.17
N LEU A 82 2.56 2.93 0.73
CA LEU A 82 1.42 3.17 1.63
C LEU A 82 0.07 3.11 0.90
N ILE A 83 0.00 3.64 -0.32
CA ILE A 83 -1.19 3.57 -1.18
C ILE A 83 -1.51 2.12 -1.49
N PHE A 84 -0.50 1.31 -1.85
CA PHE A 84 -0.69 -0.13 -2.04
C PHE A 84 -1.29 -0.82 -0.80
N SER A 85 -0.79 -0.53 0.41
CA SER A 85 -1.40 -1.04 1.65
C SER A 85 -2.86 -0.61 1.82
N GLY A 86 -3.17 0.65 1.53
CA GLY A 86 -4.54 1.17 1.60
C GLY A 86 -5.48 0.49 0.60
N ASN A 87 -5.02 0.29 -0.64
CA ASN A 87 -5.78 -0.41 -1.67
C ASN A 87 -6.02 -1.87 -1.30
N LEU A 88 -5.02 -2.53 -0.69
CA LEU A 88 -5.16 -3.91 -0.25
C LEU A 88 -6.17 -4.03 0.88
N ASP A 89 -6.17 -3.09 1.84
CA ASP A 89 -7.20 -3.05 2.88
C ASP A 89 -8.62 -2.96 2.27
N GLU A 90 -8.84 -2.04 1.32
CA GLU A 90 -10.13 -1.89 0.65
C GLU A 90 -10.52 -3.15 -0.13
N PHE A 91 -9.55 -3.75 -0.85
CA PHE A 91 -9.75 -4.98 -1.60
C PHE A 91 -10.27 -6.10 -0.69
N PHE A 92 -9.71 -6.26 0.51
CA PHE A 92 -10.21 -7.26 1.46
C PHE A 92 -11.59 -6.88 2.04
N GLN A 93 -11.79 -5.61 2.39
CA GLN A 93 -13.02 -5.15 3.03
C GLN A 93 -14.24 -5.20 2.10
N ILE A 94 -14.03 -4.97 0.80
CA ILE A 94 -15.11 -4.91 -0.18
C ILE A 94 -15.15 -6.18 -1.05
N ARG A 95 -14.05 -6.50 -1.73
CA ARG A 95 -14.03 -7.54 -2.77
C ARG A 95 -14.00 -8.94 -2.17
N VAL A 96 -12.99 -9.24 -1.35
CA VAL A 96 -12.85 -10.56 -0.73
C VAL A 96 -14.02 -10.86 0.20
N ALA A 97 -14.52 -9.86 0.93
CA ALA A 97 -15.74 -9.99 1.73
C ALA A 97 -16.96 -10.37 0.85
N GLY A 98 -17.11 -9.74 -0.32
CA GLY A 98 -18.15 -10.07 -1.30
C GLY A 98 -18.07 -11.51 -1.81
N LEU A 99 -16.88 -11.98 -2.20
CA LEU A 99 -16.66 -13.36 -2.64
C LEU A 99 -16.95 -14.37 -1.52
N LYS A 100 -16.41 -14.14 -0.32
CA LYS A 100 -16.67 -14.99 0.85
C LYS A 100 -18.16 -15.06 1.20
N LYS A 101 -18.90 -13.96 1.04
CA LYS A 101 -20.34 -13.92 1.26
C LYS A 101 -21.09 -14.82 0.27
N GLN A 102 -20.71 -14.80 -1.01
CA GLN A 102 -21.33 -15.67 -2.03
C GLN A 102 -21.12 -17.15 -1.73
N VAL A 103 -19.89 -17.52 -1.37
CA VAL A 103 -19.55 -18.90 -0.96
C VAL A 103 -20.33 -19.31 0.29
N ALA A 104 -20.36 -18.46 1.32
CA ALA A 104 -21.04 -18.77 2.59
C ALA A 104 -22.55 -18.97 2.44
N PHE A 105 -23.19 -18.30 1.48
CA PHE A 105 -24.63 -18.45 1.21
C PHE A 105 -24.95 -19.44 0.08
N ALA A 106 -23.95 -20.17 -0.46
CA ALA A 106 -24.10 -21.06 -1.61
C ALA A 106 -24.81 -20.40 -2.81
N ARG A 107 -24.50 -19.11 -3.04
CA ARG A 107 -25.03 -18.29 -4.15
C ARG A 107 -23.88 -17.80 -5.01
N GLU A 108 -23.09 -18.76 -5.45
CA GLU A 108 -21.94 -18.50 -6.30
C GLU A 108 -22.39 -18.19 -7.72
N LEU A 109 -21.92 -17.08 -8.25
CA LEU A 109 -22.13 -16.69 -9.64
C LEU A 109 -20.75 -16.55 -10.28
N ALA A 110 -20.51 -17.31 -11.35
CA ALA A 110 -19.33 -17.11 -12.16
C ALA A 110 -19.38 -15.73 -12.84
N GLY A 111 -18.22 -15.09 -12.91
CA GLY A 111 -18.03 -13.91 -13.75
C GLY A 111 -18.04 -14.26 -15.25
N ALA A 112 -17.83 -13.24 -16.08
CA ALA A 112 -17.68 -13.41 -17.53
C ALA A 112 -16.48 -14.31 -17.91
N ASP A 113 -15.51 -14.43 -17.01
CA ASP A 113 -14.33 -15.29 -17.12
C ASP A 113 -14.59 -16.74 -16.69
N GLY A 114 -15.79 -17.07 -16.23
CA GLY A 114 -16.21 -18.45 -15.92
C GLY A 114 -15.72 -19.01 -14.58
N LEU A 115 -14.86 -18.30 -13.85
CA LEU A 115 -14.37 -18.74 -12.55
C LEU A 115 -15.40 -18.51 -11.44
N GLN A 116 -15.54 -19.51 -10.58
CA GLN A 116 -16.40 -19.43 -9.39
C GLN A 116 -15.65 -18.80 -8.21
N PRO A 117 -16.34 -18.06 -7.31
CA PRO A 117 -15.74 -17.47 -6.12
C PRO A 117 -14.87 -18.42 -5.28
N HIS A 118 -15.30 -19.66 -5.04
CA HIS A 118 -14.50 -20.63 -4.28
C HIS A 118 -13.17 -21.02 -4.97
N GLN A 119 -13.12 -20.94 -6.30
CA GLN A 119 -11.91 -21.21 -7.10
C GLN A 119 -10.98 -20.00 -7.14
N ALA A 120 -11.55 -18.79 -7.20
CA ALA A 120 -10.79 -17.55 -7.24
C ALA A 120 -10.09 -17.22 -5.91
N LEU A 121 -10.72 -17.54 -4.77
CA LEU A 121 -10.19 -17.22 -3.44
C LEU A 121 -8.78 -17.78 -3.17
N PRO A 122 -8.46 -19.06 -3.48
CA PRO A 122 -7.09 -19.59 -3.39
C PRO A 122 -6.08 -18.80 -4.24
N TRP A 123 -6.43 -18.47 -5.49
CA TRP A 123 -5.53 -17.75 -6.39
C TRP A 123 -5.29 -16.30 -5.93
N ILE A 124 -6.33 -15.66 -5.42
CA ILE A 124 -6.24 -14.35 -4.76
C ILE A 124 -5.30 -14.45 -3.54
N SER A 125 -5.46 -15.48 -2.72
CA SER A 125 -4.62 -15.68 -1.53
C SER A 125 -3.14 -15.80 -1.92
N GLU A 126 -2.81 -16.65 -2.89
CA GLU A 126 -1.44 -16.83 -3.38
C GLU A 126 -0.82 -15.52 -3.85
N GLN A 127 -1.46 -14.82 -4.80
CA GLN A 127 -0.95 -13.55 -5.32
C GLN A 127 -0.80 -12.47 -4.24
N VAL A 128 -1.73 -12.40 -3.27
CA VAL A 128 -1.61 -11.43 -2.18
C VAL A 128 -0.41 -11.74 -1.29
N HIS A 129 -0.13 -13.00 -0.97
CA HIS A 129 1.04 -13.35 -0.16
C HIS A 129 2.34 -12.95 -0.86
N GLU A 130 2.44 -13.17 -2.18
CA GLU A 130 3.58 -12.73 -2.98
C GLU A 130 3.74 -11.21 -2.98
N LEU A 131 2.65 -10.47 -3.21
CA LEU A 131 2.68 -9.01 -3.23
C LEU A 131 3.02 -8.41 -1.87
N VAL A 132 2.51 -8.98 -0.77
CA VAL A 132 2.85 -8.55 0.59
C VAL A 132 4.30 -8.86 0.92
N ALA A 133 4.82 -10.04 0.56
CA ALA A 133 6.23 -10.37 0.72
C ALA A 133 7.13 -9.39 -0.05
N ARG A 134 6.76 -9.08 -1.30
CA ARG A 134 7.43 -8.08 -2.13
C ARG A 134 7.38 -6.68 -1.50
N GLN A 135 6.24 -6.27 -0.97
CA GLN A 135 6.10 -5.00 -0.25
C GLN A 135 7.08 -4.89 0.92
N TYR A 136 7.19 -5.94 1.73
CA TYR A 136 8.14 -5.97 2.85
C TYR A 136 9.59 -5.94 2.38
N ALA A 137 9.94 -6.63 1.30
CA ALA A 137 11.28 -6.57 0.71
C ALA A 137 11.61 -5.14 0.26
N ILE A 138 10.72 -4.50 -0.52
CA ILE A 138 10.89 -3.11 -0.97
C ILE A 138 11.08 -2.17 0.23
N LEU A 139 10.24 -2.28 1.27
CA LEU A 139 10.36 -1.45 2.45
C LEU A 139 11.70 -1.64 3.17
N ASN A 140 12.08 -2.89 3.44
CA ASN A 140 13.20 -3.20 4.33
C ASN A 140 14.56 -3.16 3.67
N GLU A 141 14.63 -3.51 2.38
CA GLU A 141 15.88 -3.70 1.64
C GLU A 141 16.19 -2.53 0.71
N VAL A 142 15.19 -1.73 0.34
CA VAL A 142 15.37 -0.57 -0.56
C VAL A 142 15.05 0.74 0.17
N LEU A 143 13.79 0.96 0.56
CA LEU A 143 13.34 2.28 1.02
C LEU A 143 13.96 2.69 2.36
N LEU A 144 13.94 1.82 3.37
CA LEU A 144 14.53 2.15 4.68
C LEU A 144 16.05 2.40 4.59
N PRO A 145 16.85 1.60 3.86
CA PRO A 145 18.25 1.91 3.61
C PRO A 145 18.48 3.23 2.87
N GLU A 146 17.71 3.53 1.81
CA GLU A 146 17.83 4.81 1.09
C GLU A 146 17.49 6.00 2.00
N LEU A 147 16.44 5.88 2.83
CA LEU A 147 16.08 6.93 3.80
C LEU A 147 17.21 7.18 4.80
N ALA A 148 17.88 6.12 5.25
CA ALA A 148 19.01 6.24 6.17
C ALA A 148 20.20 7.01 5.55
N LYS A 149 20.45 6.90 4.24
CA LYS A 149 21.46 7.71 3.54
C LYS A 149 21.15 9.21 3.61
N HIS A 150 19.86 9.56 3.62
CA HIS A 150 19.36 10.92 3.82
C HIS A 150 19.17 11.31 5.30
N GLN A 151 19.77 10.57 6.24
CA GLN A 151 19.67 10.81 7.68
C GLN A 151 18.25 10.66 8.26
N ILE A 152 17.37 9.92 7.58
CA ILE A 152 16.03 9.57 8.06
C ILE A 152 16.05 8.11 8.54
N ASN A 153 16.04 7.91 9.86
CA ASN A 153 16.31 6.61 10.47
C ASN A 153 15.11 6.09 11.26
N PHE A 154 14.72 4.84 11.00
CA PHE A 154 13.73 4.11 11.81
C PHE A 154 14.45 3.10 12.71
N ILE A 155 14.68 3.48 13.96
CA ILE A 155 15.52 2.71 14.88
C ILE A 155 14.73 1.52 15.45
N ARG A 156 15.04 0.33 14.94
CA ARG A 156 14.47 -0.94 15.42
C ARG A 156 14.84 -1.19 16.88
N ARG A 157 13.93 -1.83 17.64
CA ARG A 157 14.08 -2.16 19.07
C ARG A 157 15.44 -2.78 19.42
N ARG A 158 15.93 -3.71 18.60
CA ARG A 158 17.21 -4.40 18.81
C ARG A 158 18.44 -3.48 18.74
N HIS A 159 18.32 -2.29 18.15
CA HIS A 159 19.39 -1.31 18.00
C HIS A 159 19.22 -0.09 18.94
N TRP A 160 18.32 -0.14 19.92
CA TRP A 160 18.18 0.95 20.88
C TRP A 160 19.39 1.04 21.80
N THR A 161 20.04 2.20 21.79
CA THR A 161 21.10 2.55 22.75
C THR A 161 20.52 2.75 24.15
N SER A 162 21.37 2.77 25.18
CA SER A 162 20.93 3.05 26.55
C SER A 162 20.20 4.39 26.70
N LYS A 163 20.63 5.41 25.93
CA LYS A 163 19.95 6.72 25.87
C LYS A 163 18.54 6.59 25.29
N ILE A 164 18.40 5.92 24.15
CA ILE A 164 17.08 5.69 23.51
C ILE A 164 16.18 4.87 24.42
N LYS A 165 16.68 3.80 25.05
CA LYS A 165 15.90 2.99 26.01
C LYS A 165 15.37 3.82 27.18
N ALA A 166 16.19 4.70 27.75
CA ALA A 166 15.78 5.57 28.85
C ALA A 166 14.71 6.57 28.40
N TRP A 167 14.89 7.18 27.22
CA TRP A 167 13.91 8.11 26.65
C TRP A 167 12.59 7.41 26.30
N VAL A 168 12.64 6.25 25.64
CA VAL A 168 11.45 5.45 25.29
C VAL A 168 10.68 5.06 26.54
N ARG A 169 11.37 4.61 27.60
CA ARG A 169 10.74 4.28 28.88
C ARG A 169 10.02 5.47 29.49
N ARG A 170 10.66 6.65 29.46
CA ARG A 170 10.07 7.89 29.98
C ARG A 170 8.83 8.27 29.17
N TYR A 171 8.95 8.35 27.85
CA TYR A 171 7.84 8.64 26.95
C TYR A 171 6.69 7.64 27.11
N PHE A 172 6.99 6.36 27.23
CA PHE A 172 5.98 5.32 27.45
C PHE A 172 5.17 5.59 28.73
N ARG A 173 5.85 5.88 29.84
CA ARG A 173 5.18 6.14 31.13
C ARG A 173 4.40 7.46 31.16
N GLU A 174 4.94 8.51 30.55
CA GLU A 174 4.35 9.86 30.58
C GLU A 174 3.22 10.01 29.55
N GLU A 175 3.35 9.43 28.36
CA GLU A 175 2.44 9.69 27.23
C GLU A 175 1.58 8.47 26.85
N VAL A 176 2.12 7.25 26.95
CA VAL A 176 1.43 6.04 26.47
C VAL A 176 0.59 5.38 27.56
N VAL A 177 1.15 5.17 28.76
CA VAL A 177 0.47 4.52 29.88
C VAL A 177 -0.85 5.21 30.26
N PRO A 178 -0.95 6.55 30.36
CA PRO A 178 -2.18 7.21 30.80
C PRO A 178 -3.38 7.03 29.86
N ILE A 179 -3.13 6.67 28.60
CA ILE A 179 -4.16 6.56 27.56
C ILE A 179 -4.37 5.13 27.07
N ILE A 180 -3.64 4.16 27.62
CA ILE A 180 -3.71 2.76 27.23
C ILE A 180 -4.39 1.95 28.33
N THR A 181 -5.49 1.30 28.00
CA THR A 181 -6.26 0.50 28.95
C THR A 181 -6.19 -0.96 28.55
N PRO A 182 -5.53 -1.82 29.33
CA PRO A 182 -5.57 -3.26 29.11
C PRO A 182 -6.98 -3.82 29.30
N ILE A 183 -7.37 -4.74 28.42
CA ILE A 183 -8.65 -5.44 28.47
C ILE A 183 -8.35 -6.91 28.78
N GLY A 184 -8.67 -7.36 29.99
CA GLY A 184 -8.52 -8.77 30.36
C GLY A 184 -9.45 -9.66 29.53
N LEU A 185 -8.95 -10.80 29.07
CA LEU A 185 -9.75 -11.85 28.45
C LEU A 185 -10.05 -12.93 29.47
N ASP A 186 -11.34 -13.18 29.67
CA ASP A 186 -11.86 -14.19 30.58
C ASP A 186 -12.87 -15.07 29.80
N PRO A 187 -12.80 -16.41 29.92
CA PRO A 187 -13.78 -17.32 29.32
C PRO A 187 -15.25 -16.98 29.57
N THR A 188 -15.57 -16.30 30.68
CA THR A 188 -16.96 -15.98 31.03
C THR A 188 -17.54 -14.77 30.28
N HIS A 189 -16.70 -14.00 29.58
CA HIS A 189 -17.11 -12.80 28.85
C HIS A 189 -16.86 -12.94 27.34
N PRO A 190 -17.70 -12.36 26.48
CA PRO A 190 -17.47 -12.38 25.03
C PRO A 190 -16.19 -11.61 24.68
N PHE A 191 -15.55 -12.03 23.59
CA PHE A 191 -14.37 -11.35 23.06
C PHE A 191 -14.69 -9.86 22.77
N PRO A 192 -13.85 -8.92 23.21
CA PRO A 192 -14.15 -7.50 23.11
C PRO A 192 -14.23 -7.05 21.65
N LEU A 193 -15.14 -6.12 21.38
CA LEU A 193 -15.27 -5.51 20.04
C LEU A 193 -14.06 -4.60 19.79
N LEU A 194 -13.19 -5.04 18.87
CA LEU A 194 -12.02 -4.27 18.46
C LEU A 194 -12.37 -3.37 17.27
N VAL A 195 -11.83 -2.16 17.29
CA VAL A 195 -12.08 -1.19 16.21
C VAL A 195 -11.34 -1.65 14.95
N ASN A 196 -12.05 -1.76 13.83
CA ASN A 196 -11.48 -2.15 12.55
C ASN A 196 -10.21 -1.34 12.18
N LYS A 197 -9.20 -2.03 11.64
CA LYS A 197 -7.86 -1.51 11.33
C LYS A 197 -7.09 -0.95 12.54
N SER A 198 -7.52 -1.21 13.79
CA SER A 198 -6.68 -0.89 14.95
C SER A 198 -5.53 -1.87 15.06
N LEU A 199 -4.39 -1.36 15.52
CA LEU A 199 -3.31 -2.21 15.95
C LEU A 199 -3.59 -2.62 17.40
N ASN A 200 -3.54 -3.92 17.68
CA ASN A 200 -3.76 -4.48 19.00
C ASN A 200 -2.61 -5.42 19.35
N PHE A 201 -2.41 -5.66 20.63
CA PHE A 201 -1.49 -6.68 21.13
C PHE A 201 -2.26 -7.66 21.98
N ILE A 202 -2.01 -8.96 21.82
CA ILE A 202 -2.44 -9.97 22.77
C ILE A 202 -1.24 -10.31 23.65
N VAL A 203 -1.45 -10.23 24.97
CA VAL A 203 -0.44 -10.40 25.99
C VAL A 203 -0.80 -11.64 26.80
N GLU A 204 0.15 -12.56 26.89
CA GLU A 204 0.03 -13.76 27.72
C GLU A 204 0.57 -13.44 29.11
N LEU A 205 -0.25 -13.70 30.13
CA LEU A 205 -0.02 -13.35 31.52
C LEU A 205 0.03 -14.62 32.37
N GLU A 206 0.91 -14.61 33.36
CA GLU A 206 1.00 -15.64 34.40
C GLU A 206 0.94 -14.97 35.77
N GLY A 207 0.09 -15.47 36.65
CA GLY A 207 -0.05 -15.00 38.03
C GLY A 207 -1.43 -14.46 38.35
N LEU A 208 -1.55 -13.84 39.52
CA LEU A 208 -2.80 -13.26 39.99
C LEU A 208 -2.76 -11.74 39.77
N ASP A 209 -3.84 -11.20 39.23
CA ASP A 209 -4.02 -9.76 39.19
C ASP A 209 -4.17 -9.17 40.60
N ALA A 210 -4.22 -7.84 40.72
CA ALA A 210 -4.42 -7.15 41.99
C ALA A 210 -5.75 -7.52 42.71
N PHE A 211 -6.65 -8.25 42.04
CA PHE A 211 -7.93 -8.72 42.55
C PHE A 211 -7.98 -10.24 42.74
N GLY A 212 -6.84 -10.94 42.62
CA GLY A 212 -6.76 -12.39 42.82
C GLY A 212 -7.30 -13.23 41.66
N ARG A 213 -7.48 -12.66 40.47
CA ARG A 213 -7.95 -13.38 39.28
C ARG A 213 -6.77 -13.85 38.44
N ASP A 214 -6.85 -15.09 37.97
CA ASP A 214 -5.95 -15.63 36.96
C ASP A 214 -6.52 -15.34 35.57
N SER A 215 -6.08 -14.23 34.99
CA SER A 215 -6.49 -13.81 33.64
C SER A 215 -5.31 -14.09 32.71
N GLY A 216 -5.21 -15.32 32.19
CA GLY A 216 -4.06 -15.76 31.41
C GLY A 216 -3.80 -14.97 30.11
N LEU A 217 -4.77 -14.17 29.64
CA LEU A 217 -4.64 -13.34 28.44
C LEU A 217 -5.21 -11.93 28.65
N ALA A 218 -4.58 -10.95 28.02
CA ALA A 218 -5.10 -9.58 27.92
C ALA A 218 -4.89 -9.02 26.52
N ILE A 219 -5.79 -8.11 26.11
CA ILE A 219 -5.65 -7.32 24.89
C ILE A 219 -5.23 -5.92 25.25
N LEU A 220 -4.27 -5.41 24.50
CA LEU A 220 -3.78 -4.04 24.61
C LEU A 220 -4.00 -3.31 23.28
N PRO A 221 -5.07 -2.51 23.15
CA PRO A 221 -5.29 -1.72 21.95
C PRO A 221 -4.28 -0.58 21.87
N ALA A 222 -3.57 -0.45 20.75
CA ALA A 222 -2.59 0.62 20.57
C ALA A 222 -3.30 1.96 20.34
N PRO A 223 -3.08 2.99 21.20
CA PRO A 223 -3.82 4.24 21.14
C PRO A 223 -3.76 4.91 19.77
N ARG A 224 -4.90 5.42 19.28
CA ARG A 224 -4.98 6.14 17.99
C ARG A 224 -4.64 7.63 18.12
N LEU A 225 -4.70 8.17 19.33
CA LEU A 225 -4.38 9.57 19.63
C LEU A 225 -2.90 9.88 19.45
N LEU A 226 -2.03 8.87 19.63
CA LEU A 226 -0.60 9.01 19.44
C LEU A 226 -0.18 8.66 18.01
N PRO A 227 0.84 9.36 17.47
CA PRO A 227 1.40 9.00 16.18
C PRO A 227 2.04 7.60 16.25
N ARG A 228 1.90 6.83 15.16
CA ARG A 228 2.50 5.48 15.06
C ARG A 228 4.02 5.51 14.91
N VAL A 229 4.55 6.63 14.43
CA VAL A 229 5.98 6.89 14.25
C VAL A 229 6.31 8.13 15.08
N ILE A 230 7.18 7.99 16.06
CA ILE A 230 7.50 9.04 17.02
C ILE A 230 8.95 9.46 16.80
N ARG A 231 9.16 10.77 16.64
CA ARG A 231 10.50 11.35 16.49
C ARG A 231 11.21 11.40 17.83
N ILE A 232 12.45 10.93 17.86
CA ILE A 232 13.34 11.03 19.02
C ILE A 232 14.02 12.41 19.00
N PRO A 233 14.15 13.09 20.16
CA PRO A 233 14.92 14.32 20.28
C PRO A 233 16.38 14.13 19.84
N ALA A 234 16.96 15.18 19.24
CA ALA A 234 18.32 15.12 18.70
C ALA A 234 19.38 14.81 19.78
N GLU A 235 19.18 15.23 21.03
CA GLU A 235 20.13 14.96 22.13
C GLU A 235 20.21 13.46 22.48
N VAL A 236 19.15 12.71 22.16
CA VAL A 236 19.02 11.28 22.46
C VAL A 236 19.35 10.43 21.23
N GLY A 237 18.78 10.78 20.08
CA GLY A 237 18.90 10.03 18.83
C GLY A 237 20.20 10.31 18.06
N GLY A 238 20.87 11.44 18.33
CA GLY A 238 22.00 11.91 17.54
C GLY A 238 21.55 12.74 16.33
N PRO A 239 22.48 13.03 15.39
CA PRO A 239 22.17 13.80 14.19
C PRO A 239 21.12 13.10 13.31
N GLY A 240 20.40 13.89 12.52
CA GLY A 240 19.36 13.41 11.61
C GLY A 240 17.97 13.28 12.24
N ASP A 241 17.05 12.78 11.43
CA ASP A 241 15.66 12.52 11.81
C ASP A 241 15.53 11.07 12.27
N ASN A 242 15.58 10.86 13.58
CA ASN A 242 15.52 9.55 14.20
C ASN A 242 14.10 9.24 14.71
N PHE A 243 13.55 8.10 14.32
CA PHE A 243 12.18 7.69 14.64
C PHE A 243 12.11 6.31 15.29
N VAL A 244 11.11 6.12 16.13
CA VAL A 244 10.75 4.82 16.73
C VAL A 244 9.26 4.56 16.53
N PHE A 245 8.90 3.30 16.28
CA PHE A 245 7.51 2.89 16.17
C PHE A 245 6.85 2.76 17.54
N LEU A 246 5.64 3.29 17.68
CA LEU A 246 4.81 3.12 18.88
C LEU A 246 4.62 1.65 19.22
N SER A 247 4.47 0.79 18.22
CA SER A 247 4.36 -0.66 18.41
C SER A 247 5.58 -1.27 19.10
N SER A 248 6.77 -0.79 18.77
CA SER A 248 8.02 -1.23 19.40
C SER A 248 8.10 -0.77 20.86
N MET A 249 7.59 0.43 21.17
CA MET A 249 7.56 0.96 22.54
C MET A 249 6.60 0.15 23.41
N ILE A 250 5.39 -0.11 22.90
CA ILE A 250 4.39 -0.94 23.58
C ILE A 250 4.92 -2.35 23.82
N HIS A 251 5.47 -3.00 22.79
CA HIS A 251 6.03 -4.34 22.93
C HIS A 251 7.22 -4.38 23.92
N ALA A 252 8.02 -3.31 24.02
CA ALA A 252 9.16 -3.28 24.93
C ALA A 252 8.79 -3.06 26.40
N HIS A 253 7.60 -2.50 26.67
CA HIS A 253 7.16 -2.07 27.99
C HIS A 253 5.75 -2.56 28.36
N ALA A 254 5.25 -3.59 27.67
CA ALA A 254 3.94 -4.18 27.98
C ALA A 254 3.87 -4.63 29.45
N ASP A 255 4.97 -5.16 29.97
CA ASP A 255 5.12 -5.61 31.36
C ASP A 255 4.83 -4.51 32.39
N ASP A 256 5.15 -3.25 32.08
CA ASP A 256 4.91 -2.11 32.99
C ASP A 256 3.41 -1.85 33.21
N LEU A 257 2.53 -2.39 32.36
CA LEU A 257 1.07 -2.22 32.43
C LEU A 257 0.39 -3.25 33.35
N PHE A 258 1.06 -4.35 33.69
CA PHE A 258 0.48 -5.48 34.41
C PHE A 258 1.16 -5.65 35.77
N GLN A 259 0.70 -4.90 36.76
CA GLN A 259 1.23 -5.00 38.12
C GLN A 259 0.83 -6.34 38.78
N GLY A 260 1.79 -7.06 39.34
CA GLY A 260 1.56 -8.33 40.03
C GLY A 260 1.51 -9.56 39.11
N MET A 261 1.52 -9.38 37.80
CA MET A 261 1.52 -10.47 36.81
C MET A 261 2.80 -10.47 36.00
N LYS A 262 3.21 -11.65 35.54
CA LYS A 262 4.37 -11.83 34.67
C LYS A 262 3.91 -11.99 33.23
N VAL A 263 4.40 -11.13 32.34
CA VAL A 263 4.18 -11.28 30.90
C VAL A 263 5.06 -12.39 30.34
N LYS A 264 4.45 -13.34 29.62
CA LYS A 264 5.13 -14.44 28.91
C LYS A 264 5.39 -14.11 27.45
N GLY A 265 4.46 -13.40 26.83
CA GLY A 265 4.52 -13.05 25.42
C GLY A 265 3.65 -11.85 25.10
N CYS A 266 4.03 -11.12 24.05
CA CYS A 266 3.29 -9.98 23.54
C CYS A 266 3.28 -10.06 22.01
N TYR A 267 2.11 -10.27 21.43
CA TYR A 267 1.96 -10.57 20.00
C TYR A 267 1.08 -9.52 19.34
N GLN A 268 1.60 -8.91 18.29
CA GLN A 268 0.90 -7.88 17.54
C GLN A 268 -0.12 -8.50 16.59
N PHE A 269 -1.34 -7.95 16.53
CA PHE A 269 -2.35 -8.34 15.56
C PHE A 269 -3.20 -7.13 15.14
N ARG A 270 -3.86 -7.26 13.99
CA ARG A 270 -4.77 -6.27 13.41
C ARG A 270 -5.84 -6.98 12.60
#